data_AF-A0A0B7MH89-F1
#
_entry.id   AF-A0A0B7MH89-F1
#
_cell.length_a   1.000
_cell.length_b   1.000
_cell.length_c   1.000
_cell.angle_alpha   90.00
_cell.angle_beta   90.00
_cell.angle_gamma   90.00
#
_symmetry.space_group_name_H-M   'P 1'
#
loop_
_entity.id
_entity.type
_entity.pdbx_description
1 polymer ?
#
loop_
_entity_poly.entity_id
_entity_poly.type
_entity_poly.pdbx_seq_one_letter_code
_entity_poly.pdbx_strand_id
1 'polypeptide(L)' 'MIDVLDPVFIAERLAYASIYEKISLLDILEQAEMGIEGIGGVQTRGKMRLGLPRPQY' A
#
# COMPACT_ATOMS: atom_id res chain seq x y z
N MET A 1 7.73 10.11 1.81
CA MET A 1 7.36 10.12 0.37
C MET A 1 6.88 8.71 0.09
N ILE A 2 5.65 8.51 -0.37
CA ILE A 2 5.18 7.15 -0.70
C ILE A 2 5.85 6.78 -2.02
N ASP A 3 6.62 5.69 -2.04
CA ASP A 3 7.09 5.16 -3.30
C ASP A 3 5.97 4.38 -3.98
N VAL A 4 5.82 4.59 -5.29
CA VAL A 4 4.88 3.84 -6.11
C VAL A 4 5.32 2.37 -6.23
N LEU A 5 6.60 2.08 -5.94
CA LEU A 5 7.12 0.71 -5.90
C LEU A 5 6.47 -0.16 -4.82
N ASP A 6 6.09 0.40 -3.66
CA ASP A 6 5.55 -0.35 -2.51
C ASP A 6 4.24 -1.10 -2.82
N PRO A 7 3.18 -0.47 -3.38
CA PRO A 7 1.95 -1.19 -3.70
C PRO A 7 2.11 -2.20 -4.84
N VAL A 8 3.06 -1.98 -5.77
CA VAL A 8 3.31 -2.91 -6.88
C VAL A 8 3.99 -4.18 -6.36
N PHE A 9 4.98 -4.04 -5.49
CA PHE A 9 5.72 -5.16 -4.92
C PHE A 9 4.82 -6.05 -4.03
N ILE A 10 3.94 -5.43 -3.25
CA ILE A 10 2.92 -6.14 -2.46
C ILE A 10 1.95 -6.90 -3.39
N ALA A 11 1.48 -6.26 -4.47
CA ALA A 11 0.54 -6.89 -5.40
C ALA A 11 1.16 -8.09 -6.13
N GLU A 12 2.43 -7.99 -6.56
CA GLU A 12 3.17 -9.08 -7.17
C GLU A 12 3.25 -10.29 -6.23
N ARG A 13 3.69 -10.09 -4.98
CA ARG A 13 3.78 -11.16 -3.98
C ARG A 13 2.44 -11.83 -3.71
N LEU A 14 1.37 -11.05 -3.64
CA LEU A 14 0.00 -11.56 -3.49
C LEU A 14 -0.45 -12.39 -4.68
N ALA A 15 -0.11 -11.98 -5.91
CA ALA A 15 -0.49 -12.70 -7.12
C ALA A 15 0.15 -14.08 -7.23
N TYR A 16 1.33 -14.27 -6.66
CA TYR A 16 2.06 -15.54 -6.67
C TYR A 16 1.84 -16.40 -5.41
N ALA A 17 1.16 -15.89 -4.39
CA ALA A 17 0.90 -16.62 -3.16
C ALA A 17 -0.39 -17.46 -3.22
N SER A 18 -0.38 -18.60 -2.55
CA SER A 18 -1.59 -19.41 -2.37
C SER A 18 -2.57 -18.72 -1.42
N ILE A 19 -3.87 -18.90 -1.67
CA ILE A 19 -4.93 -18.39 -0.78
C ILE A 19 -4.92 -19.02 0.62
N TYR A 20 -4.21 -20.16 0.79
CA TYR A 20 -4.04 -20.84 2.07
C TYR A 20 -2.79 -20.39 2.82
N GLU A 21 -1.95 -19.59 2.18
CA GLU A 21 -0.70 -19.10 2.75
C GLU A 21 -0.91 -17.74 3.41
N LYS A 22 -0.31 -17.56 4.59
CA LYS A 22 -0.26 -16.25 5.25
C LYS A 22 1.05 -15.59 4.89
N ILE A 23 0.97 -14.41 4.28
CA ILE A 23 2.15 -13.62 3.96
C ILE A 23 2.29 -12.50 4.99
N SER A 24 3.48 -12.33 5.54
CA SER A 24 3.82 -11.20 6.38
C SER A 24 4.09 -9.98 5.51
N LEU A 25 3.32 -8.91 5.71
CA LEU A 25 3.55 -7.63 5.04
C LEU A 25 4.91 -7.04 5.44
N LEU A 26 5.30 -7.17 6.70
CA LEU A 26 6.59 -6.67 7.19
C LEU A 26 7.74 -7.31 6.42
N ASP A 27 7.70 -8.63 6.21
CA ASP A 27 8.74 -9.37 5.49
C ASP A 27 8.81 -8.95 4.01
N ILE A 28 7.66 -8.64 3.39
CA ILE A 28 7.61 -8.10 2.02
C ILE A 28 8.28 -6.71 1.98
N LEU A 29 8.00 -5.89 2.98
CA LEU A 29 8.47 -4.51 3.06
C LEU A 29 9.94 -4.41 3.42
N GLU A 30 10.51 -5.37 4.16
CA GLU A 30 11.96 -5.47 4.40
C GLU A 30 12.76 -5.69 3.11
N GLN A 31 12.15 -6.23 2.06
CA GLN A 31 12.78 -6.39 0.74
C GLN A 31 12.73 -5.10 -0.10
N ALA A 32 11.90 -4.13 0.27
CA ALA A 32 11.82 -2.86 -0.42
C ALA A 32 13.03 -1.99 -0.07
N GLU A 33 13.58 -1.26 -1.06
CA GLU A 33 14.81 -0.48 -0.91
C GLU A 33 14.73 0.57 0.22
N MET A 34 13.55 1.16 0.45
CA MET A 34 13.31 2.10 1.54
C MET A 34 12.75 1.47 2.82
N GLY A 35 12.51 0.15 2.83
CA GLY A 35 11.97 -0.56 3.98
C GLY A 35 10.63 0.00 4.49
N ILE A 36 10.36 -0.21 5.78
CA ILE A 36 9.18 0.33 6.47
C ILE A 36 9.16 1.87 6.47
N GLU A 37 10.31 2.53 6.38
CA GLU A 37 10.40 4.00 6.37
C GLU A 37 9.90 4.63 5.05
N GLY A 38 9.90 3.85 3.95
CA GLY A 38 9.31 4.23 2.67
C GLY A 38 7.78 4.27 2.67
N ILE A 39 7.15 3.58 3.63
CA ILE A 39 5.70 3.50 3.76
C ILE A 39 5.18 4.82 4.31
N GLY A 40 4.81 5.70 3.39
CA GLY A 40 3.97 6.85 3.70
C GLY A 40 2.47 6.50 3.55
N GLY A 41 1.65 7.34 4.15
CA GLY A 41 0.20 7.21 4.10
C GLY A 41 -0.38 7.86 5.34
N VAL A 42 -1.51 8.55 5.19
CA VAL A 42 -2.25 8.98 6.37
C VAL A 42 -2.87 7.72 6.95
N GLN A 43 -2.56 7.36 8.20
CA GLN A 43 -3.29 6.32 8.92
C GLN A 43 -4.75 6.74 9.01
N THR A 44 -5.55 6.27 8.05
CA THR A 44 -6.97 6.57 8.00
C THR A 44 -7.70 5.31 8.43
N ARG A 45 -8.62 5.44 9.37
CA ARG A 45 -9.49 4.34 9.82
C ARG A 45 -10.59 4.01 8.77
N GLY A 46 -10.31 4.25 7.49
CA GLY A 46 -11.26 4.13 6.38
C GLY A 46 -12.24 5.30 6.29
N LYS A 47 -11.81 6.41 5.68
CA LYS A 47 -12.60 7.35 4.84
C LYS A 47 -11.80 8.61 4.48
N MET A 48 -10.61 8.47 3.92
CA MET A 48 -10.01 9.60 3.21
C MET A 48 -10.70 9.76 1.86
N ARG A 49 -11.57 10.75 1.74
CA ARG A 49 -12.07 11.28 0.46
C ARG A 49 -11.57 12.71 0.34
N LEU A 50 -10.70 12.99 -0.62
CA LEU A 50 -10.20 14.35 -0.91
C LEU A 50 -11.24 15.25 -1.62
N GLY A 51 -12.54 15.00 -1.37
CA GLY A 51 -13.68 15.74 -1.94
C GLY A 51 -14.40 15.04 -3.09
N LEU A 52 -15.72 15.23 -3.19
CA LEU A 52 -16.44 15.12 -4.47
C LEU A 52 -16.18 16.38 -5.31
N PRO A 53 -16.26 16.33 -6.65
CA PRO A 53 -16.11 17.52 -7.48
C PRO A 53 -17.11 18.58 -7.04
N ARG A 54 -16.65 19.83 -6.86
CA ARG A 54 -17.54 20.95 -6.55
C ARG A 54 -18.52 21.10 -7.72
N PRO A 55 -19.84 21.13 -7.50
CA PRO A 55 -20.77 21.43 -8.57
C PRO A 55 -20.52 22.86 -9.05
N GLN A 56 -20.29 23.02 -10.35
CA GLN A 56 -20.27 24.32 -11.02
C GLN A 56 -21.70 24.90 -10.95
N TYR A 57 -21.85 25.98 -10.20
CA TYR A 57 -22.92 26.96 -10.44
C TYR A 57 -22.27 28.23 -10.95
#